data_AF-A0A3L7UBX2-F1
#
_entry.id   AF-A0A3L7UBX2-F1
#
_cell.length_a   1.000
_cell.length_b   1.000
_cell.length_c   1.000
_cell.angle_alpha   90.00
_cell.angle_beta   90.00
_cell.angle_gamma   90.00
#
_symmetry.space_group_name_H-M   'P 1'
#
loop_
_entity.id
_entity.type
_entity.pdbx_description
1 polymer ?
#
loop_
_entity_poly.entity_id
_entity_poly.type
_entity_poly.pdbx_seq_one_letter_code
_entity_poly.pdbx_strand_id
1 'polypeptide(L)'
;MSRTLLDDCYDHCIRLTKRTAGNFYYSFCGLPAPQFRAMCALYAFMRVTDDWGDDTTRAPAQRIADLDDWQQALTFALRPGWSAAEMNGWSE
;
A
#
# COMPACT_ATOMS: atom_id res chain seq x y z
N MET A 1 4.01 -20.97 14.23
CA MET A 1 4.89 -19.81 13.99
C MET A 1 4.15 -18.54 14.38
N SER A 2 4.81 -17.60 15.05
CA SER A 2 4.21 -16.30 15.41
C SER A 2 4.03 -15.45 14.15
N ARG A 3 2.87 -14.80 13.97
CA ARG A 3 2.66 -13.84 12.87
C ARG A 3 3.50 -12.58 13.12
N THR A 4 4.00 -11.99 12.03
CA THR A 4 4.76 -10.74 12.06
C THR A 4 3.91 -9.58 11.53
N LEU A 5 4.29 -8.36 11.88
CA LEU A 5 3.67 -7.15 11.32
C LEU A 5 3.75 -7.12 9.79
N LEU A 6 4.84 -7.62 9.21
CA LEU A 6 5.01 -7.71 7.76
C LEU A 6 3.99 -8.67 7.13
N ASP A 7 3.68 -9.79 7.78
CA ASP A 7 2.63 -10.71 7.30
C ASP A 7 1.26 -10.04 7.33
N ASP A 8 0.97 -9.23 8.37
CA ASP A 8 -0.26 -8.43 8.44
C ASP A 8 -0.36 -7.40 7.31
N CYS A 9 0.74 -6.69 7.02
CA CYS A 9 0.81 -5.75 5.91
C CYS A 9 0.55 -6.45 4.56
N TYR A 10 1.16 -7.63 4.33
CA TYR A 10 0.91 -8.40 3.12
C TYR A 10 -0.55 -8.86 3.02
N ASP A 11 -1.13 -9.36 4.10
CA ASP A 11 -2.53 -9.81 4.11
C ASP A 11 -3.49 -8.65 3.82
N HIS A 12 -3.21 -7.44 4.31
CA HIS A 12 -3.96 -6.24 3.96
C HIS A 12 -3.89 -5.96 2.45
N CYS A 13 -2.68 -5.95 1.87
CA CYS A 13 -2.46 -5.69 0.45
C CYS A 13 -3.15 -6.73 -0.45
N ILE A 14 -3.09 -8.00 -0.06
CA ILE A 14 -3.76 -9.11 -0.75
C ILE A 14 -5.28 -8.90 -0.73
N ARG A 15 -5.86 -8.57 0.44
CA ARG A 15 -7.30 -8.31 0.55
C ARG A 15 -7.75 -7.13 -0.29
N LEU A 16 -6.99 -6.02 -0.29
CA LEU A 16 -7.32 -4.85 -1.11
C LEU A 16 -7.27 -5.21 -2.60
N THR A 17 -6.15 -5.76 -3.05
CA THR A 17 -5.93 -6.17 -4.45
C THR A 17 -7.02 -7.13 -4.91
N LYS A 18 -7.33 -8.18 -4.13
CA LYS A 18 -8.36 -9.15 -4.49
C LYS A 18 -9.75 -8.51 -4.67
N ARG A 19 -10.07 -7.48 -3.89
CA ARG A 19 -11.36 -6.78 -3.97
C ARG A 19 -11.44 -5.82 -5.15
N THR A 20 -10.34 -5.16 -5.53
CA THR A 20 -10.38 -4.03 -6.48
C THR A 20 -9.78 -4.34 -7.85
N ALA A 21 -8.90 -5.33 -7.97
CA ALA A 21 -8.17 -5.61 -9.22
C ALA A 21 -8.97 -6.42 -10.25
N GLY A 22 -10.12 -6.99 -9.87
CA GLY A 22 -10.95 -7.79 -10.76
C GLY A 22 -10.15 -8.89 -11.47
N ASN A 23 -10.18 -8.90 -12.81
CA ASN A 23 -9.48 -9.88 -13.63
C ASN A 23 -7.94 -9.80 -13.51
N PHE A 24 -7.39 -8.63 -13.17
CA PHE A 24 -5.95 -8.44 -13.08
C PHE A 24 -5.32 -9.22 -11.91
N TYR A 25 -6.08 -9.46 -10.83
CA TYR A 25 -5.64 -10.28 -9.71
C TYR A 25 -5.17 -11.67 -10.14
N TYR A 26 -5.85 -12.30 -11.10
CA TYR A 26 -5.53 -13.65 -11.54
C TYR A 26 -4.19 -13.74 -12.27
N SER A 27 -3.73 -12.64 -12.90
CA SER A 27 -2.39 -12.56 -13.48
C SER A 27 -1.29 -12.75 -12.43
N PHE A 28 -1.56 -12.46 -11.15
CA PHE A 28 -0.60 -12.62 -10.06
C PHE A 28 -0.56 -14.04 -9.52
N CYS A 29 -1.66 -14.80 -9.58
CA CYS A 29 -1.77 -16.13 -8.98
C CYS A 29 -0.78 -17.15 -9.58
N GLY A 30 -0.27 -16.91 -10.80
CA GLY A 30 0.77 -17.75 -11.42
C GLY A 30 2.19 -17.49 -10.90
N LEU A 31 2.39 -16.46 -10.08
CA LEU A 31 3.71 -16.07 -9.58
C LEU A 31 4.11 -16.89 -8.34
N PRO A 32 5.43 -17.15 -8.13
CA PRO A 32 5.94 -17.62 -6.85
C PRO A 32 5.49 -16.74 -5.69
N ALA A 33 5.30 -17.34 -4.50
CA ALA A 33 4.73 -16.65 -3.34
C ALA A 33 5.37 -15.29 -2.98
N PRO A 34 6.72 -15.12 -3.02
CA PRO A 34 7.33 -13.81 -2.75
C PRO A 34 6.94 -12.75 -3.79
N GLN A 35 6.88 -13.13 -5.06
CA GLN A 35 6.52 -12.24 -6.16
C GLN A 35 5.03 -11.90 -6.12
N PHE A 36 4.17 -12.89 -5.83
CA PHE A 36 2.74 -12.64 -5.61
C PHE A 36 2.50 -11.60 -4.50
N ARG A 37 3.18 -11.75 -3.35
CA ARG A 37 3.09 -10.81 -2.22
C ARG A 37 3.57 -9.40 -2.62
N ALA A 38 4.70 -9.31 -3.32
CA ALA A 38 5.25 -8.05 -3.81
C ALA A 38 4.31 -7.36 -4.80
N MET A 39 3.73 -8.11 -5.75
CA MET A 39 2.77 -7.56 -6.72
C MET A 39 1.49 -7.07 -6.06
N CYS A 40 0.97 -7.80 -5.06
CA CYS A 40 -0.19 -7.34 -4.29
C CYS A 40 0.11 -6.06 -3.50
N ALA A 41 1.31 -5.93 -2.92
CA ALA A 41 1.72 -4.72 -2.21
C ALA A 41 1.86 -3.52 -3.17
N LEU A 42 2.51 -3.74 -4.32
CA LEU A 42 2.66 -2.72 -5.36
C LEU A 42 1.30 -2.25 -5.90
N TYR A 43 0.43 -3.19 -6.25
CA TYR A 43 -0.91 -2.87 -6.75
C TYR A 43 -1.72 -2.11 -5.69
N ALA A 44 -1.69 -2.54 -4.42
CA ALA A 44 -2.38 -1.85 -3.33
C ALA A 44 -1.92 -0.39 -3.19
N PHE A 45 -0.62 -0.14 -3.27
CA PHE A 45 -0.06 1.22 -3.26
C PHE A 45 -0.57 2.07 -4.43
N MET A 46 -0.53 1.54 -5.65
CA MET A 46 -1.04 2.23 -6.84
C MET A 46 -2.53 2.54 -6.70
N ARG A 47 -3.33 1.55 -6.26
CA ARG A 47 -4.79 1.70 -6.11
C ARG A 47 -5.17 2.82 -5.14
N VAL A 48 -4.48 2.89 -4.00
CA VAL A 48 -4.69 3.97 -3.02
C VAL A 48 -4.31 5.32 -3.62
N THR A 49 -3.20 5.39 -4.35
CA THR A 49 -2.74 6.62 -5.02
C THR A 49 -3.78 7.11 -6.04
N ASP A 50 -4.33 6.20 -6.84
CA ASP A 50 -5.40 6.50 -7.80
C ASP A 50 -6.67 6.97 -7.09
N ASP A 51 -7.06 6.37 -5.95
CA ASP A 51 -8.23 6.81 -5.18
C ASP A 51 -8.13 8.28 -4.74
N TRP A 52 -6.94 8.75 -4.34
CA TRP A 52 -6.72 10.17 -4.02
C TRP A 52 -6.79 11.08 -5.26
N GLY A 53 -6.26 10.61 -6.39
CA GLY A 53 -6.27 11.35 -7.65
C GLY A 53 -7.66 11.45 -8.28
N ASP A 54 -8.45 10.39 -8.23
CA ASP A 54 -9.72 10.24 -8.94
C ASP A 54 -10.94 10.68 -8.12
N ASP A 55 -10.77 11.05 -6.84
CA ASP A 55 -11.86 11.51 -5.99
C ASP A 55 -12.42 12.87 -6.43
N THR A 56 -13.38 12.83 -7.36
CA THR A 56 -14.07 14.02 -7.90
C THR A 56 -14.95 14.74 -6.89
N THR A 57 -15.15 14.20 -5.68
CA THR A 57 -15.88 14.88 -4.60
C THR A 57 -15.01 15.92 -3.89
N ARG A 58 -13.68 15.86 -4.08
CA ARG A 58 -12.71 16.81 -3.49
C ARG A 58 -12.32 17.90 -4.47
N ALA A 59 -12.06 19.09 -3.93
CA ALA A 59 -11.47 20.18 -4.71
C ALA A 59 -10.08 19.79 -5.23
N PRO A 60 -9.65 20.25 -6.42
CA PRO A 60 -8.33 19.94 -6.98
C PRO A 60 -7.17 20.23 -6.02
N ALA A 61 -7.22 21.35 -5.30
CA ALA A 61 -6.17 21.71 -4.34
C ALA A 61 -6.06 20.70 -3.17
N GLN A 62 -7.17 20.13 -2.72
CA GLN A 62 -7.16 19.14 -1.65
C GLN A 62 -6.54 17.83 -2.13
N ARG A 63 -6.89 17.36 -3.34
CA ARG A 63 -6.27 16.15 -3.92
C ARG A 63 -4.77 16.28 -4.07
N ILE A 64 -4.28 17.46 -4.46
CA ILE A 64 -2.84 17.75 -4.55
C ILE A 64 -2.20 17.66 -3.17
N ALA A 65 -2.78 18.31 -2.15
CA ALA A 65 -2.27 18.24 -0.79
C ALA A 65 -2.23 16.79 -0.24
N ASP A 66 -3.29 16.02 -0.47
CA ASP A 66 -3.36 14.62 -0.05
C ASP A 66 -2.27 13.75 -0.74
N LEU A 67 -2.01 14.00 -2.03
CA LEU A 67 -0.94 13.31 -2.77
C LEU A 67 0.45 13.73 -2.30
N ASP A 68 0.66 15.01 -1.97
CA ASP A 68 1.92 15.51 -1.42
C ASP A 68 2.21 14.86 -0.06
N ASP A 69 1.22 14.75 0.82
CA ASP A 69 1.34 14.07 2.12
C ASP A 69 1.63 12.57 1.93
N TRP A 70 0.95 11.93 0.98
CA TRP A 70 1.19 10.53 0.64
C TRP A 70 2.61 10.27 0.13
N GLN A 71 3.12 11.15 -0.74
CA GLN A 71 4.50 11.08 -1.25
C GLN A 71 5.52 11.28 -0.13
N GLN A 72 5.27 12.22 0.79
CA GLN A 72 6.13 12.46 1.94
C GLN A 72 6.18 11.24 2.88
N ALA A 73 5.04 10.62 3.16
CA ALA A 73 4.95 9.41 3.96
C ALA A 73 5.72 8.24 3.35
N LEU A 74 5.58 8.01 2.03
CA LEU A 74 6.37 7.00 1.32
C LEU A 74 7.86 7.30 1.40
N THR A 75 8.26 8.54 1.13
CA THR A 75 9.66 8.96 1.17
C THR A 75 10.27 8.75 2.54
N PHE A 76 9.51 9.06 3.60
CA PHE A 76 9.91 8.81 4.99
C PHE A 76 10.12 7.33 5.26
N ALA A 77 9.19 6.48 4.86
CA ALA A 77 9.27 5.03 5.06
C ALA A 77 10.42 4.35 4.28
N LEU A 78 10.81 4.92 3.14
CA LEU A 78 11.91 4.40 2.30
C LEU A 78 13.30 4.86 2.77
N ARG A 79 13.40 5.72 3.79
CA ARG A 79 14.70 6.20 4.28
C ARG A 79 15.56 5.02 4.75
N PRO A 80 16.84 4.93 4.31
CA PRO A 80 17.76 3.93 4.83
C PRO A 80 17.92 4.10 6.35
N GLY A 81 17.71 3.03 7.12
CA GLY A 81 17.82 3.05 8.58
C GLY A 81 16.49 2.96 9.34
N TRP A 82 15.35 2.98 8.65
CA TRP A 82 14.04 2.70 9.25
C TRP A 82 14.00 1.26 9.81
N SER A 83 13.84 1.13 11.13
CA SER A 83 13.76 -0.18 11.79
C SER A 83 12.38 -0.40 12.39
N ALA A 84 11.95 -1.67 12.49
CA ALA A 84 10.67 -2.05 13.09
C ALA A 84 10.47 -1.53 14.53
N ALA A 85 11.53 -1.08 15.21
CA ALA A 85 11.45 -0.44 16.53
C ALA A 85 10.78 0.95 16.51
N GLU A 86 10.83 1.67 15.39
CA GLU A 86 10.25 3.01 15.23
C GLU A 86 8.75 2.97 14.90
N MET A 87 8.22 1.82 14.48
CA MET A 87 6.80 1.61 14.17
C MET A 87 5.89 1.58 15.41
N ASN A 88 6.44 1.31 16.60
CA ASN A 88 5.67 1.34 17.86
C ASN A 88 5.25 2.76 18.30
N GLY A 89 5.67 3.81 17.57
CA GLY A 89 5.31 5.20 17.85
C GLY A 89 4.09 5.73 17.09
N TRP A 90 3.59 5.00 16.09
CA TRP A 90 2.37 5.38 15.34
C TRP A 90 1.16 4.68 15.95
N SER A 91 0.68 5.22 17.06
CA SER A 91 -0.64 4.95 17.63
C SER A 91 -1.31 6.28 17.90
N GLU A 92 -2.15 6.72 16.95
CA GLU A 92 -3.29 7.64 17.15
C GLU A 92 -4.13 7.69 15.87
#